data_AF-A0A925GVZ1-F1
#
_entry.id   AF-A0A925GVZ1-F1
#
_cell.length_a   1.000
_cell.length_b   1.000
_cell.length_c   1.000
_cell.angle_alpha   90.00
_cell.angle_beta   90.00
_cell.angle_gamma   90.00
#
_symmetry.space_group_name_H-M   'P 1'
#
loop_
_entity.id
_entity.type
_entity.pdbx_description
1 polymer ?
#
loop_
_entity_poly.entity_id
_entity_poly.type
_entity_poly.pdbx_seq_one_letter_code
_entity_poly.pdbx_strand_id
1 'polypeptide(L)'
;MVSVGALTAVCRTLPVNQTTASLSYLLLVLVVASAWGLLAAISSSLVAAICLNFFFFPPVGTLTITDPQNWIALAAFLSTAVLASELSDRARKQAAEAVAQRREVERLYSLSRAVLLDPGQGSLGSTITSQIAETFNLRAVVLFDTFSRKTFLAGPEDIRLSMEEIELGLETGGLTEGTQAAAVKLGNKAVGILVVKGDLGTPALQAIANLIAISFEKAASEEVSSQARTARQSDELKSSILDALAHEFKTPLTSIKAASTSLLSRSLAPAHERELISIIDEEADRLTALVTEAIQISRIEAGKVKLNKAPTYLSDVVNSVLGQMKLRLEDRPVQVSLDPTLPAVLVDRDLIELAFRQLVDNALKYSQQGTSVSIQTSR
;
A
#
# COMPACT_ATOMS: atom_id res chain seq x y z
N MET A 1 30.97 51.08 3.01
CA MET A 1 31.49 52.47 2.82
C MET A 1 30.41 53.53 2.94
N VAL A 2 29.31 53.48 2.18
CA VAL A 2 28.18 54.43 2.31
C VAL A 2 27.62 54.48 3.74
N SER A 3 27.50 53.31 4.37
CA SER A 3 27.06 53.14 5.77
C SER A 3 27.96 53.83 6.79
N VAL A 4 29.28 53.79 6.58
CA VAL A 4 30.27 54.46 7.46
C VAL A 4 30.17 55.98 7.28
N GLY A 5 30.08 56.47 6.05
CA GLY A 5 29.90 57.90 5.76
C GLY A 5 28.61 58.49 6.33
N ALA A 6 27.49 57.75 6.25
CA ALA A 6 26.22 58.16 6.82
C ALA A 6 26.29 58.24 8.36
N LEU A 7 26.91 57.26 9.01
CA LEU A 7 27.09 57.27 10.46
C LEU A 7 27.99 58.44 10.91
N THR A 8 29.06 58.73 10.16
CA THR A 8 29.92 59.90 10.42
C THR A 8 29.14 61.20 10.37
N ALA A 9 28.26 61.37 9.36
CA ALA A 9 27.44 62.58 9.23
C ALA A 9 26.48 62.74 10.42
N VAL A 10 25.82 61.66 10.85
CA VAL A 10 24.90 61.65 11.99
C VAL A 10 25.62 61.95 13.31
N CYS A 11 26.73 61.25 13.59
CA CYS A 11 27.54 61.46 14.79
C CYS A 11 28.18 62.86 14.85
N ARG A 12 28.35 63.53 13.71
CA ARG A 12 28.82 64.93 13.65
C ARG A 12 27.71 65.94 13.90
N THR A 13 26.47 65.65 13.47
CA THR A 13 25.33 66.54 13.71
C THR A 13 24.82 66.52 15.15
N LEU A 14 25.09 65.43 15.87
CA LEU A 14 24.77 65.28 17.29
C LEU A 14 26.05 65.58 18.12
N PRO A 15 25.99 66.31 19.25
CA PRO A 15 27.15 66.55 20.12
C PRO A 15 27.49 65.27 20.91
N VAL A 16 28.03 64.28 20.20
CA VAL A 16 28.30 62.94 20.73
C VAL A 16 29.73 62.87 21.28
N ASN A 17 29.88 62.26 22.45
CA ASN A 17 31.20 62.04 23.07
C ASN A 17 32.02 60.98 22.31
N GLN A 18 33.35 61.03 22.38
CA GLN A 18 34.27 60.16 21.64
C GLN A 18 33.97 58.67 21.86
N THR A 19 33.69 58.27 23.09
CA THR A 19 33.34 56.88 23.43
C THR A 19 32.07 56.41 22.72
N THR A 20 31.06 57.27 22.61
CA THR A 20 29.79 56.94 21.96
C THR A 20 29.96 56.86 20.44
N ALA A 21 30.81 57.70 19.83
CA ALA A 21 31.17 57.56 18.43
C ALA A 21 31.88 56.23 18.17
N SER A 22 32.88 55.87 19.00
CA SER A 22 33.60 54.59 18.90
C SER A 22 32.70 53.36 19.01
N LEU A 23 31.78 53.34 19.98
CA LEU A 23 30.82 52.24 20.13
C LEU A 23 29.85 52.16 18.94
N SER A 24 29.46 53.29 18.36
CA SER A 24 28.58 53.33 17.19
C SER A 24 29.27 52.76 15.94
N TYR A 25 30.54 53.10 15.71
CA TYR A 25 31.34 52.51 14.63
C TYR A 25 31.59 51.01 14.87
N LEU A 26 31.83 50.59 16.11
CA LEU A 26 31.96 49.18 16.46
C LEU A 26 30.71 48.39 16.05
N LEU A 27 29.54 48.89 16.44
CA LEU A 27 28.26 48.26 16.15
C LEU A 27 28.01 48.21 14.64
N LEU A 28 28.34 49.28 13.92
CA LEU A 28 28.25 49.30 12.46
C LEU A 28 29.15 48.24 11.81
N VAL A 29 30.41 48.16 12.22
CA VAL A 29 31.36 47.15 11.72
C VAL A 29 30.85 45.74 12.03
N LEU A 30 30.25 45.53 13.19
CA LEU A 30 29.64 44.25 13.58
C LEU A 30 28.49 43.85 12.65
N VAL A 31 27.59 44.78 12.32
CA VAL A 31 26.49 44.55 11.37
C VAL A 31 27.03 44.27 9.97
N VAL A 32 28.07 45.00 9.54
CA VAL A 32 28.67 44.77 8.23
C VAL A 32 29.34 43.40 8.16
N ALA A 33 30.04 43.01 9.22
CA ALA A 33 30.71 41.72 9.32
C ALA A 33 29.72 40.54 9.26
N SER A 34 28.56 40.65 9.91
CA SER A 34 27.56 39.58 9.94
C SER A 34 26.80 39.44 8.61
N ALA A 35 26.61 40.52 7.86
CA ALA A 35 25.82 40.51 6.64
C ALA A 35 26.65 40.23 5.37
N TRP A 36 27.84 40.84 5.23
CA TRP A 36 28.62 40.83 3.98
C TRP A 36 29.99 40.14 4.05
N GLY A 37 30.34 39.54 5.20
CA GLY A 37 31.55 38.72 5.36
C GLY A 37 32.85 39.51 5.57
N LEU A 38 33.97 38.78 5.66
CA LEU A 38 35.25 39.26 6.19
C LEU A 38 35.85 40.44 5.41
N LEU A 39 35.86 40.39 4.08
CA LEU A 39 36.46 41.45 3.25
C LEU A 39 35.72 42.79 3.39
N ALA A 40 34.39 42.74 3.48
CA ALA A 40 33.56 43.92 3.72
C ALA A 40 33.75 44.47 5.14
N ALA A 41 33.96 43.57 6.12
CA ALA A 41 34.21 43.93 7.52
C ALA A 41 35.57 44.61 7.71
N ILE A 42 36.64 44.05 7.12
CA ILE A 42 38.00 44.60 7.20
C ILE A 42 38.06 45.98 6.54
N SER A 43 37.50 46.11 5.33
CA SER A 43 37.46 47.41 4.64
C SER A 43 36.63 48.45 5.41
N SER A 44 35.49 48.04 6.00
CA SER A 44 34.66 48.95 6.80
C SER A 44 35.32 49.33 8.14
N SER A 45 36.05 48.42 8.78
CA SER A 45 36.83 48.67 10.00
C SER A 45 37.96 49.68 9.74
N LEU A 46 38.69 49.53 8.63
CA LEU A 46 39.75 50.47 8.26
C LEU A 46 39.19 51.86 7.97
N VAL A 47 38.09 51.95 7.21
CA VAL A 47 37.43 53.23 6.91
C VAL A 47 36.87 53.84 8.20
N ALA A 48 36.26 53.04 9.09
CA ALA A 48 35.76 53.52 10.36
C ALA A 48 36.89 54.07 11.24
N ALA A 49 38.03 53.38 11.34
CA ALA A 49 39.20 53.84 12.08
C ALA A 49 39.77 55.16 11.51
N ILE A 50 39.85 55.28 10.18
CA ILE A 50 40.28 56.53 9.52
C ILE A 50 39.30 57.66 9.80
N CYS A 51 37.99 57.42 9.70
CA CYS A 51 36.96 58.42 10.01
C CYS A 51 37.01 58.85 11.49
N LEU A 52 37.19 57.91 12.40
CA LEU A 52 37.25 58.19 13.84
C LEU A 52 38.47 59.04 14.18
N ASN A 53 39.63 58.68 13.62
CA ASN A 53 40.87 59.45 13.78
C ASN A 53 40.74 60.87 13.22
N PHE A 54 40.18 61.02 12.03
CA PHE A 54 40.11 62.33 11.38
C PHE A 54 39.10 63.28 12.05
N PHE A 55 37.94 62.77 12.50
CA PHE A 55 36.83 63.61 12.95
C PHE A 55 36.67 63.74 14.47
N PHE A 56 37.10 62.75 15.27
CA PHE A 56 36.74 62.68 16.70
C PHE A 56 37.94 62.68 17.64
N PHE A 57 39.14 62.27 17.22
CA PHE A 57 40.35 62.33 18.05
C PHE A 57 41.09 63.68 17.91
N PRO A 58 41.55 64.31 19.01
CA PRO A 58 42.30 65.57 18.95
C PRO A 58 43.77 65.32 18.57
N PRO A 59 44.42 66.17 17.73
CA PRO A 59 43.85 67.31 17.00
C PRO A 59 42.97 66.88 15.81
N VAL A 60 41.72 67.37 15.79
CA VAL A 60 40.74 67.06 14.75
C VAL A 60 41.15 67.66 13.40
N GLY A 61 40.95 66.93 12.31
CA GLY A 61 41.30 67.39 10.95
C GLY A 61 42.75 67.12 10.52
N THR A 62 43.56 66.43 11.33
CA THR A 62 44.91 66.01 10.95
C THR A 62 45.09 64.50 11.07
N LEU A 63 45.67 63.85 10.06
CA LEU A 63 46.00 62.42 10.06
C LEU A 63 47.31 62.18 10.83
N THR A 64 47.26 62.18 12.16
CA THR A 64 48.42 61.81 12.99
C THR A 64 48.20 60.44 13.63
N ILE A 65 48.99 59.44 13.21
CA ILE A 65 48.89 58.03 13.66
C ILE A 65 49.84 57.76 14.86
N THR A 66 50.32 58.81 15.53
CA THR A 66 51.37 58.69 16.57
C THR A 66 50.82 58.41 17.97
N ASP A 67 49.50 58.54 18.19
CA ASP A 67 48.88 58.23 19.48
C ASP A 67 48.66 56.70 19.64
N PRO A 68 49.18 56.07 20.71
CA PRO A 68 48.91 54.67 21.03
C PRO A 68 47.42 54.27 21.07
N GLN A 69 46.51 55.19 21.38
CA GLN A 69 45.07 54.91 21.46
C GLN A 69 44.45 54.56 20.10
N ASN A 70 44.95 55.13 19.00
CA ASN A 70 44.45 54.87 17.65
C ASN A 70 44.72 53.43 17.19
N TRP A 71 45.90 52.90 17.55
CA TRP A 71 46.27 51.52 17.25
C TRP A 71 45.43 50.53 18.06
N ILE A 72 45.09 50.86 19.31
CA ILE A 72 44.21 50.05 20.15
C ILE A 72 42.79 49.98 19.56
N ALA A 73 42.24 51.12 19.11
CA ALA A 73 40.92 51.16 18.49
C ALA A 73 40.87 50.36 17.17
N LEU A 74 41.88 50.52 16.31
CA LEU A 74 41.99 49.75 15.07
C LEU A 74 42.09 48.24 15.35
N ALA A 75 42.93 47.85 16.31
CA ALA A 75 43.08 46.45 16.71
C ALA A 75 41.78 45.87 17.27
N ALA A 76 41.05 46.64 18.08
CA ALA A 76 39.76 46.25 18.62
C ALA A 76 38.73 46.05 17.50
N PHE A 77 38.58 47.01 16.57
CA PHE A 77 37.64 46.87 15.46
C PHE A 77 38.00 45.74 14.51
N LEU A 78 39.28 45.55 14.18
CA LEU A 78 39.73 44.42 13.35
C LEU A 78 39.43 43.08 14.04
N SER A 79 39.72 42.96 15.33
CA SER A 79 39.44 41.74 16.11
C SER A 79 37.95 41.45 16.17
N THR A 80 37.11 42.46 16.46
CA THR A 80 35.65 42.30 16.45
C THR A 80 35.13 41.92 15.07
N ALA A 81 35.64 42.53 13.99
CA ALA A 81 35.25 42.21 12.63
C ALA A 81 35.57 40.76 12.25
N VAL A 82 36.77 40.27 12.60
CA VAL A 82 37.18 38.89 12.37
C VAL A 82 36.31 37.92 13.16
N LEU A 83 36.16 38.13 14.47
CA LEU A 83 35.35 37.25 15.34
C LEU A 83 33.89 37.19 14.89
N ALA A 84 33.30 38.33 14.51
CA ALA A 84 31.92 38.39 14.03
C ALA A 84 31.72 37.70 12.69
N SER A 85 32.68 37.85 11.76
CA SER A 85 32.62 37.14 10.47
C SER A 85 32.77 35.63 10.65
N GLU A 86 33.71 35.18 11.48
CA GLU A 86 33.93 33.76 11.74
C GLU A 86 32.70 33.11 12.39
N LEU A 87 32.08 33.80 13.35
CA LEU A 87 30.86 33.33 13.99
C LEU A 87 29.68 33.26 13.00
N SER A 88 29.55 34.26 12.13
CA SER A 88 28.50 34.28 11.10
C SER A 88 28.69 33.15 10.09
N ASP A 89 29.91 32.92 9.62
CA ASP A 89 30.22 31.84 8.67
C ASP A 89 29.97 30.47 9.29
N ARG A 90 30.35 30.26 10.56
CA ARG A 90 30.04 29.02 11.30
C ARG A 90 28.54 28.81 11.45
N ALA A 91 27.80 29.85 11.84
CA ALA A 91 26.34 29.76 12.00
C ALA A 91 25.64 29.44 10.67
N ARG A 92 26.07 30.06 9.56
CA ARG A 92 25.54 29.78 8.21
C ARG A 92 25.84 28.35 7.76
N LYS A 93 27.05 27.85 8.00
CA LYS A 93 27.42 26.45 7.71
C LYS A 93 26.56 25.46 8.51
N GLN A 94 26.42 25.67 9.81
CA GLN A 94 25.57 24.84 10.67
C GLN A 94 24.10 24.87 10.22
N ALA A 95 23.58 26.04 9.84
CA ALA A 95 22.21 26.16 9.33
C ALA A 95 22.02 25.42 8.00
N ALA A 96 23.00 25.51 7.08
CA ALA A 96 22.95 24.81 5.80
C ALA A 96 23.02 23.29 5.97
N GLU A 97 23.89 22.80 6.85
CA GLU A 97 23.99 21.37 7.21
C GLU A 97 22.69 20.85 7.83
N ALA A 98 22.09 21.60 8.77
CA ALA A 98 20.82 21.23 9.39
C ALA A 98 19.66 21.15 8.38
N VAL A 99 19.61 22.08 7.41
CA VAL A 99 18.60 22.05 6.34
C VAL A 99 18.82 20.85 5.40
N ALA A 100 20.07 20.52 5.08
CA ALA A 100 20.39 19.36 4.26
C ALA A 100 19.96 18.04 4.94
N GLN A 101 20.31 17.87 6.22
CA GLN A 101 19.90 16.70 7.02
C GLN A 101 18.38 16.58 7.10
N ARG A 102 17.66 17.68 7.33
CA ARG A 102 16.19 17.68 7.37
C ARG A 102 15.57 17.19 6.06
N ARG A 103 16.08 17.65 4.91
CA ARG A 103 15.59 17.22 3.58
C ARG A 103 15.84 15.73 3.33
N GLU A 104 16.96 15.19 3.80
CA GLU A 104 17.25 13.77 3.69
C GLU A 104 16.24 12.92 4.48
N VAL A 105 15.96 13.31 5.73
CA VAL A 105 14.94 12.65 6.57
C VAL A 105 13.55 12.73 5.94
N GLU A 106 13.16 13.89 5.39
CA GLU A 106 11.87 14.06 4.71
C GLU A 106 11.74 13.14 3.48
N ARG A 107 12.81 12.96 2.69
CA ARG A 107 12.83 12.03 1.53
C ARG A 107 12.70 10.56 1.96
N LEU A 108 13.44 10.17 3.00
CA LEU A 108 13.36 8.81 3.56
C LEU A 108 11.95 8.54 4.12
N TYR A 109 11.35 9.53 4.78
CA TYR A 109 9.99 9.42 5.30
C TYR A 109 8.95 9.32 4.17
N SER A 110 9.06 10.13 3.11
CA SER A 110 8.15 10.02 1.96
C SER A 110 8.26 8.67 1.25
N LEU A 111 9.47 8.12 1.13
CA LEU A 111 9.67 6.78 0.56
C LEU A 111 9.06 5.70 1.45
N SER A 112 9.34 5.73 2.76
CA SER A 112 8.75 4.81 3.74
C SER A 112 7.22 4.81 3.65
N ARG A 113 6.62 6.00 3.56
CA ARG A 113 5.17 6.16 3.44
C ARG A 113 4.63 5.56 2.13
N ALA A 114 5.26 5.83 1.00
CA ALA A 114 4.82 5.32 -0.31
C ALA A 114 4.90 3.79 -0.37
N VAL A 115 6.00 3.21 0.15
CA VAL A 115 6.22 1.75 0.14
C VAL A 115 5.28 1.02 1.11
N LEU A 116 4.98 1.59 2.29
CA LEU A 116 4.19 0.90 3.32
C LEU A 116 2.67 1.05 3.18
N LEU A 117 2.19 2.12 2.55
CA LEU A 117 0.75 2.46 2.51
C LEU A 117 0.08 2.20 1.16
N ASP A 118 0.80 2.14 0.05
CA ASP A 118 0.19 1.93 -1.28
C ASP A 118 0.82 0.73 -1.99
N PRO A 119 0.47 -0.52 -1.58
CA PRO A 119 0.71 -1.67 -2.41
C PRO A 119 -0.22 -1.56 -3.62
N GLY A 120 0.21 -0.81 -4.63
CA GLY A 120 -0.49 -0.73 -5.91
C GLY A 120 -0.76 -2.12 -6.50
N GLN A 121 -1.68 -2.22 -7.47
CA GLN A 121 -2.16 -3.49 -8.05
C GLN A 121 -1.09 -4.34 -8.78
N GLY A 122 0.19 -3.94 -8.76
CA GLY A 122 1.32 -4.63 -9.37
C GLY A 122 2.15 -5.44 -8.36
N SER A 123 3.22 -6.09 -8.85
CA SER A 123 4.20 -6.73 -7.95
C SER A 123 4.88 -5.68 -7.09
N LEU A 124 4.86 -5.84 -5.76
CA LEU A 124 5.45 -4.91 -4.81
C LEU A 124 6.90 -4.49 -5.18
N GLY A 125 7.68 -5.41 -5.75
CA GLY A 125 9.03 -5.11 -6.26
C GLY A 125 9.07 -4.02 -7.35
N SER A 126 8.16 -4.03 -8.32
CA SER A 126 8.13 -3.04 -9.42
C SER A 126 7.70 -1.65 -8.97
N THR A 127 6.75 -1.59 -8.02
CA THR A 127 6.31 -0.33 -7.42
C THR A 127 7.46 0.30 -6.63
N ILE A 128 8.16 -0.50 -5.81
CA ILE A 128 9.29 0.00 -5.03
C ILE A 128 10.42 0.50 -5.93
N THR A 129 10.83 -0.26 -6.95
CA THR A 129 11.93 0.17 -7.83
C THR A 129 11.58 1.48 -8.55
N SER A 130 10.34 1.63 -9.03
CA SER A 130 9.87 2.85 -9.70
C SER A 130 9.86 4.04 -8.75
N GLN A 131 9.33 3.88 -7.53
CA GLN A 131 9.28 4.93 -6.53
C GLN A 131 10.69 5.40 -6.10
N ILE A 132 11.63 4.47 -5.96
CA ILE A 132 13.04 4.79 -5.63
C ILE A 132 13.67 5.57 -6.78
N ALA A 133 13.48 5.12 -8.03
CA ALA A 133 14.02 5.78 -9.21
C ALA A 133 13.51 7.23 -9.32
N GLU A 134 12.22 7.45 -9.13
CA GLU A 134 11.59 8.77 -9.19
C GLU A 134 11.99 9.68 -8.03
N THR A 135 11.95 9.18 -6.79
CA THR A 135 12.19 9.99 -5.58
C THR A 135 13.63 10.50 -5.50
N PHE A 136 14.59 9.69 -5.96
CA PHE A 136 16.01 10.00 -5.91
C PHE A 136 16.59 10.40 -7.27
N ASN A 137 15.75 10.51 -8.32
CA ASN A 137 16.15 10.85 -9.68
C ASN A 137 17.34 10.00 -10.19
N LEU A 138 17.25 8.68 -9.98
CA LEU A 138 18.31 7.73 -10.29
C LEU A 138 18.22 7.30 -11.77
N ARG A 139 19.37 6.98 -12.36
CA ARG A 139 19.44 6.54 -13.76
C ARG A 139 18.97 5.10 -13.94
N ALA A 140 19.21 4.26 -12.94
CA ALA A 140 18.72 2.89 -12.91
C ALA A 140 18.63 2.38 -11.47
N VAL A 141 17.62 1.55 -11.23
CA VAL A 141 17.38 0.82 -9.99
C VAL A 141 17.03 -0.62 -10.37
N VAL A 142 17.75 -1.58 -9.79
CA VAL A 142 17.50 -3.01 -9.95
C VAL A 142 17.30 -3.62 -8.58
N LEU A 143 16.19 -4.34 -8.42
CA LEU A 143 15.89 -5.11 -7.21
C LEU A 143 15.73 -6.57 -7.60
N PHE A 144 16.56 -7.43 -7.04
CA PHE A 144 16.40 -8.87 -7.16
C PHE A 144 15.76 -9.42 -5.88
N ASP A 145 14.64 -10.11 -6.03
CA ASP A 145 13.97 -10.83 -4.95
C ASP A 145 14.36 -12.32 -5.00
N THR A 146 15.02 -12.81 -3.93
CA THR A 146 15.46 -14.20 -3.85
C THR A 146 14.29 -15.17 -3.66
N PHE A 147 13.16 -14.70 -3.11
CA PHE A 147 11.98 -15.52 -2.84
C PHE A 147 11.20 -15.82 -4.12
N SER A 148 10.90 -14.78 -4.92
CA SER A 148 10.20 -14.95 -6.19
C SER A 148 11.14 -15.28 -7.37
N ARG A 149 12.47 -15.16 -7.18
CA ARG A 149 13.48 -15.22 -8.25
C ARG A 149 13.17 -14.28 -9.41
N LYS A 150 12.59 -13.11 -9.11
CA LYS A 150 12.29 -12.08 -10.09
C LYS A 150 13.22 -10.90 -9.92
N THR A 151 13.56 -10.30 -11.06
CA THR A 151 14.31 -9.05 -11.12
C THR A 151 13.33 -7.94 -11.51
N PHE A 152 13.32 -6.88 -10.73
CA PHE A 152 12.55 -5.67 -10.97
C PHE A 152 13.50 -4.57 -11.39
N LEU A 153 13.16 -3.85 -12.46
CA LEU A 153 13.98 -2.77 -13.00
C LEU A 153 13.16 -1.50 -13.10
N ALA A 154 13.78 -0.35 -12.83
CA ALA A 154 13.21 0.96 -13.06
C ALA A 154 14.29 2.00 -13.37
N GLY A 155 13.92 3.02 -14.15
CA GLY A 155 14.80 4.12 -14.56
C GLY A 155 15.01 4.19 -16.07
N PRO A 156 15.62 5.28 -16.56
CA PRO A 156 15.89 5.48 -17.98
C PRO A 156 17.00 4.60 -18.58
N GLU A 157 17.89 4.02 -17.76
CA GLU A 157 18.91 3.05 -18.21
C GLU A 157 18.55 1.63 -17.79
N ASP A 158 18.70 0.67 -18.70
CA ASP A 158 18.55 -0.77 -18.41
C ASP A 158 19.87 -1.36 -17.93
N ILE A 159 19.90 -1.84 -16.67
CA ILE A 159 21.01 -2.61 -16.12
C ILE A 159 20.60 -4.07 -16.00
N ARG A 160 21.20 -4.95 -16.79
CA ARG A 160 21.00 -6.39 -16.67
C ARG A 160 22.13 -6.98 -15.84
N LEU A 161 21.79 -7.53 -14.68
CA LEU A 161 22.72 -8.23 -13.80
C LEU A 161 22.74 -9.72 -14.15
N SER A 162 23.92 -10.28 -14.25
CA SER A 162 24.13 -11.73 -14.27
C SER A 162 23.94 -12.33 -12.87
N MET A 163 23.71 -13.64 -12.79
CA MET A 163 23.55 -14.31 -11.49
C MET A 163 24.84 -14.24 -10.64
N GLU A 164 26.01 -14.29 -11.28
CA GLU A 164 27.31 -14.17 -10.61
C GLU A 164 27.49 -12.78 -9.95
N GLU A 165 27.05 -11.71 -10.61
CA GLU A 165 27.06 -10.36 -10.05
C GLU A 165 26.10 -10.24 -8.86
N ILE A 166 24.92 -10.87 -8.94
CA ILE A 166 23.95 -10.88 -7.83
C ILE A 166 24.56 -11.58 -6.60
N GLU A 167 25.19 -12.74 -6.78
CA GLU A 167 25.84 -13.49 -5.70
C GLU A 167 27.01 -12.69 -5.10
N LEU A 168 27.87 -12.11 -5.95
CA LEU A 168 28.97 -11.27 -5.50
C LEU A 168 28.47 -10.05 -4.70
N GLY A 169 27.40 -9.40 -5.15
CA GLY A 169 26.83 -8.24 -4.47
C GLY A 169 26.14 -8.59 -3.15
N LEU A 170 25.59 -9.80 -3.01
CA LEU A 170 25.02 -10.30 -1.76
C LEU A 170 26.10 -10.52 -0.68
N GLU A 171 27.30 -10.93 -1.08
CA GLU A 171 28.44 -11.19 -0.19
C GLU A 171 29.26 -9.94 0.12
N THR A 172 29.57 -9.14 -0.91
CA THR A 172 30.55 -8.04 -0.82
C THR A 172 29.92 -6.66 -0.70
N GLY A 173 28.64 -6.49 -1.05
CA GLY A 173 27.95 -5.20 -1.06
C GLY A 173 28.45 -4.22 -2.12
N GLY A 174 29.29 -4.66 -3.06
CA GLY A 174 29.84 -3.85 -4.14
C GLY A 174 29.65 -4.54 -5.50
N LEU A 175 29.38 -3.74 -6.53
CA LEU A 175 29.32 -4.17 -7.92
C LEU A 175 30.27 -3.32 -8.78
N THR A 176 30.33 -3.62 -10.08
CA THR A 176 31.13 -2.93 -11.11
C THR A 176 31.20 -1.40 -10.98
N GLU A 177 32.27 -0.81 -11.52
CA GLU A 177 32.52 0.64 -11.47
C GLU A 177 31.30 1.48 -11.86
N GLY A 178 30.89 2.39 -10.96
CA GLY A 178 29.77 3.31 -11.18
C GLY A 178 28.39 2.80 -10.73
N THR A 179 28.32 1.61 -10.13
CA THR A 179 27.11 1.10 -9.46
C THR A 179 27.32 0.96 -7.96
N GLN A 180 26.27 1.19 -7.18
CA GLN A 180 26.26 0.90 -5.75
C GLN A 180 25.27 -0.23 -5.48
N ALA A 181 25.59 -1.11 -4.54
CA ALA A 181 24.76 -2.24 -4.18
C ALA A 181 24.55 -2.30 -2.67
N ALA A 182 23.39 -2.80 -2.24
CA ALA A 182 23.12 -3.14 -0.87
C ALA A 182 22.31 -4.44 -0.79
N ALA A 183 22.77 -5.35 0.05
CA ALA A 183 22.03 -6.57 0.36
C ALA A 183 20.79 -6.22 1.17
N VAL A 184 19.62 -6.65 0.68
CA VAL A 184 18.34 -6.57 1.39
C VAL A 184 18.31 -7.75 2.36
N LYS A 185 18.52 -7.47 3.66
CA LYS A 185 18.61 -8.49 4.70
C LYS A 185 17.43 -8.43 5.65
N LEU A 186 16.85 -9.58 5.94
CA LEU A 186 15.86 -9.77 6.99
C LEU A 186 16.50 -10.58 8.12
N GLY A 187 16.87 -9.90 9.20
CA GLY A 187 17.71 -10.49 10.24
C GLY A 187 19.05 -10.95 9.67
N ASN A 188 19.34 -12.26 9.73
CA ASN A 188 20.58 -12.84 9.23
C ASN A 188 20.47 -13.44 7.81
N LYS A 189 19.31 -13.36 7.17
CA LYS A 189 19.05 -13.94 5.84
C LYS A 189 18.97 -12.85 4.80
N ALA A 190 19.72 -12.99 3.70
CA ALA A 190 19.56 -12.10 2.56
C ALA A 190 18.32 -12.51 1.74
N VAL A 191 17.37 -11.58 1.62
CA VAL A 191 16.11 -11.75 0.88
C VAL A 191 16.12 -11.06 -0.48
N GLY A 192 17.18 -10.32 -0.79
CA GLY A 192 17.36 -9.68 -2.08
C GLY A 192 18.62 -8.85 -2.17
N ILE A 193 18.83 -8.24 -3.33
CA ILE A 193 19.86 -7.23 -3.53
C ILE A 193 19.25 -6.02 -4.25
N LEU A 194 19.58 -4.84 -3.75
CA LEU A 194 19.25 -3.56 -4.37
C LEU A 194 20.51 -3.02 -5.03
N VAL A 195 20.42 -2.69 -6.31
CA VAL A 195 21.50 -2.10 -7.09
C VAL A 195 21.01 -0.78 -7.67
N VAL A 196 21.79 0.27 -7.52
CA VAL A 196 21.45 1.60 -8.02
C VAL A 196 22.61 2.20 -8.81
N LYS A 197 22.25 2.98 -9.83
CA LYS A 197 23.19 3.80 -10.59
C LYS A 197 22.79 5.26 -10.46
N GLY A 198 23.55 6.00 -9.66
CA GLY A 198 23.29 7.39 -9.34
C GLY A 198 24.04 7.83 -8.09
N ASP A 199 23.89 9.10 -7.74
CA ASP A 199 24.45 9.65 -6.51
C ASP A 199 23.48 9.41 -5.35
N LEU A 200 23.69 8.30 -4.66
CA LEU A 200 22.98 7.97 -3.43
C LEU A 200 24.03 7.75 -2.33
N GLY A 201 23.83 8.34 -1.16
CA GLY A 201 24.73 8.09 -0.03
C GLY A 201 24.59 6.65 0.46
N THR A 202 25.69 6.02 0.88
CA THR A 202 25.69 4.68 1.49
C THR A 202 24.66 4.53 2.62
N PRO A 203 24.46 5.52 3.52
CA PRO A 203 23.44 5.43 4.58
C PRO A 203 22.02 5.37 4.03
N ALA A 204 21.71 6.16 3.00
CA ALA A 204 20.40 6.16 2.36
C ALA A 204 20.15 4.83 1.64
N LEU A 205 21.14 4.30 0.91
CA LEU A 205 21.03 3.00 0.24
C LEU A 205 20.73 1.87 1.23
N GLN A 206 21.44 1.85 2.38
CA GLN A 206 21.21 0.86 3.45
C GLN A 206 19.81 1.01 4.07
N ALA A 207 19.34 2.24 4.28
CA ALA A 207 18.00 2.51 4.80
C ALA A 207 16.90 2.03 3.85
N ILE A 208 17.08 2.24 2.54
CA ILE A 208 16.16 1.74 1.51
C ILE A 208 16.17 0.21 1.50
N ALA A 209 17.35 -0.43 1.54
CA ALA A 209 17.45 -1.89 1.59
C ALA A 209 16.72 -2.48 2.81
N ASN A 210 16.85 -1.86 3.99
CA ASN A 210 16.12 -2.28 5.19
C ASN A 210 14.60 -2.10 5.03
N LEU A 211 14.16 -0.99 4.42
CA LEU A 211 12.74 -0.74 4.16
C LEU A 211 12.15 -1.78 3.20
N ILE A 212 12.89 -2.15 2.15
CA ILE A 212 12.50 -3.22 1.22
C ILE A 212 12.36 -4.54 1.97
N ALA A 213 13.32 -4.88 2.83
CA ALA A 213 13.29 -6.12 3.61
C ALA A 213 12.02 -6.21 4.45
N ILE A 214 11.70 -5.16 5.22
CA ILE A 214 10.47 -5.08 6.05
C ILE A 214 9.21 -5.21 5.19
N SER A 215 9.21 -4.58 4.01
CA SER A 215 8.05 -4.61 3.10
C SER A 215 7.82 -5.99 2.50
N PHE A 216 8.89 -6.70 2.16
CA PHE A 216 8.82 -8.10 1.69
C PHE A 216 8.31 -9.03 2.80
N GLU A 217 8.80 -8.88 4.04
CA GLU A 217 8.30 -9.66 5.18
C GLU A 217 6.82 -9.42 5.44
N LYS A 218 6.38 -8.16 5.42
CA LYS A 218 4.98 -7.80 5.60
C LYS A 218 4.11 -8.44 4.52
N ALA A 219 4.50 -8.32 3.24
CA ALA A 219 3.74 -8.89 2.13
C ALA A 219 3.66 -10.42 2.19
N ALA A 220 4.77 -11.09 2.53
CA ALA A 220 4.77 -12.53 2.73
C ALA A 220 3.86 -12.96 3.89
N SER A 221 3.86 -12.20 5.00
CA SER A 221 2.99 -12.45 6.15
C SER A 221 1.51 -12.26 5.83
N GLU A 222 1.18 -11.21 5.07
CA GLU A 222 -0.18 -10.93 4.60
C GLU A 222 -0.70 -12.03 3.69
N GLU A 223 0.11 -12.53 2.75
CA GLU A 223 -0.26 -13.64 1.87
C GLU A 223 -0.56 -14.92 2.67
N VAL A 224 0.33 -15.30 3.60
CA VAL A 224 0.11 -16.47 4.47
C VAL A 224 -1.16 -16.29 5.31
N SER A 225 -1.41 -15.09 5.84
CA SER A 225 -2.63 -14.79 6.60
C SER A 225 -3.89 -14.88 5.74
N SER A 226 -3.83 -14.35 4.51
CA SER A 226 -4.93 -14.40 3.54
C SER A 226 -5.30 -15.84 3.17
N GLN A 227 -4.29 -16.67 2.89
CA GLN A 227 -4.49 -18.10 2.62
C GLN A 227 -5.09 -18.82 3.83
N ALA A 228 -4.57 -18.57 5.04
CA ALA A 228 -5.11 -19.16 6.26
C ALA A 228 -6.57 -18.72 6.54
N ARG A 229 -6.93 -17.46 6.25
CA ARG A 229 -8.31 -16.97 6.35
C ARG A 229 -9.24 -17.66 5.35
N THR A 230 -8.81 -17.76 4.09
CA THR A 230 -9.58 -18.44 3.04
C THR A 230 -9.82 -19.92 3.39
N ALA A 231 -8.78 -20.60 3.89
CA ALA A 231 -8.90 -21.99 4.34
C ALA A 231 -9.88 -22.13 5.53
N ARG A 232 -9.78 -21.26 6.54
CA ARG A 232 -10.70 -21.27 7.69
C ARG A 232 -12.15 -21.02 7.28
N GLN A 233 -12.38 -20.05 6.39
CA GLN A 233 -13.72 -19.77 5.86
C GLN A 233 -14.31 -20.98 5.13
N SER A 234 -13.48 -21.72 4.39
CA SER A 234 -13.91 -22.97 3.74
C SER A 234 -14.29 -24.05 4.78
N ASP A 235 -13.51 -24.20 5.84
CA ASP A 235 -13.78 -25.20 6.88
C ASP A 235 -15.00 -24.83 7.74
N GLU A 236 -15.19 -23.55 8.07
CA GLU A 236 -16.39 -23.03 8.73
C GLU A 236 -17.65 -23.25 7.89
N LEU A 237 -17.58 -22.96 6.58
CA LEU A 237 -18.68 -23.21 5.66
C LEU A 237 -19.03 -24.70 5.59
N LYS A 238 -18.03 -25.58 5.46
CA LYS A 238 -18.22 -27.04 5.47
C LYS A 238 -18.90 -27.50 6.76
N SER A 239 -18.43 -27.05 7.92
CA SER A 239 -19.04 -27.41 9.20
C SER A 239 -20.49 -26.97 9.27
N SER A 240 -20.78 -25.73 8.88
CA SER A 240 -22.14 -25.19 8.87
C SER A 240 -23.07 -25.95 7.93
N ILE A 241 -22.60 -26.34 6.74
CA ILE A 241 -23.38 -27.14 5.78
C ILE A 241 -23.64 -28.54 6.36
N LEU A 242 -22.63 -29.18 6.94
CA LEU A 242 -22.79 -30.50 7.56
C LEU A 242 -23.77 -30.48 8.73
N ASP A 243 -23.72 -29.45 9.58
CA ASP A 243 -24.64 -29.29 10.71
C ASP A 243 -26.09 -29.07 10.23
N ALA A 244 -26.28 -28.24 9.19
CA ALA A 244 -27.59 -28.03 8.57
C ALA A 244 -28.15 -29.32 7.95
N LEU A 245 -27.35 -30.05 7.17
CA LEU A 245 -27.73 -31.33 6.58
C LEU A 245 -28.07 -32.37 7.66
N ALA A 246 -27.28 -32.44 8.73
CA ALA A 246 -27.54 -33.34 9.85
C ALA A 246 -28.90 -33.05 10.51
N HIS A 247 -29.24 -31.76 10.68
CA HIS A 247 -30.54 -31.37 11.19
C HIS A 247 -31.67 -31.74 10.22
N GLU A 248 -31.52 -31.45 8.93
CA GLU A 248 -32.53 -31.78 7.92
C GLU A 248 -32.75 -33.27 7.72
N PHE A 249 -31.73 -34.12 7.90
CA PHE A 249 -31.89 -35.58 7.91
C PHE A 249 -32.58 -36.08 9.19
N LYS A 250 -32.34 -35.44 10.34
CA LYS A 250 -32.88 -35.89 11.63
C LYS A 250 -34.41 -35.79 11.68
N THR A 251 -35.00 -34.77 11.05
CA THR A 251 -36.46 -34.58 11.01
C THR A 251 -37.20 -35.76 10.35
N PRO A 252 -36.97 -36.11 9.06
CA PRO A 252 -37.64 -37.23 8.41
C PRO A 252 -37.34 -38.57 9.11
N LEU A 253 -36.10 -38.78 9.58
CA LEU A 253 -35.76 -39.98 10.36
C LEU A 253 -36.57 -40.11 11.65
N THR A 254 -36.85 -38.99 12.31
CA THR A 254 -37.67 -38.98 13.52
C THR A 254 -39.14 -39.28 13.19
N SER A 255 -39.68 -38.71 12.12
CA SER A 255 -41.03 -39.00 11.61
C SER A 255 -41.19 -40.49 11.25
N ILE A 256 -40.26 -41.03 10.46
CA ILE A 256 -40.23 -42.45 10.06
C ILE A 256 -40.17 -43.35 11.29
N LYS A 257 -39.28 -43.04 12.24
CA LYS A 257 -39.14 -43.82 13.47
C LYS A 257 -40.41 -43.77 14.32
N ALA A 258 -41.03 -42.60 14.46
CA ALA A 258 -42.29 -42.46 15.20
C ALA A 258 -43.41 -43.28 14.55
N ALA A 259 -43.61 -43.13 13.23
CA ALA A 259 -44.64 -43.85 12.49
C ALA A 259 -44.41 -45.37 12.50
N SER A 260 -43.18 -45.83 12.30
CA SER A 260 -42.80 -47.23 12.43
C SER A 260 -43.03 -47.77 13.84
N THR A 261 -42.73 -46.99 14.88
CA THR A 261 -42.95 -47.41 16.28
C THR A 261 -44.44 -47.58 16.56
N SER A 262 -45.27 -46.65 16.05
CA SER A 262 -46.72 -46.72 16.15
C SER A 262 -47.29 -47.93 15.40
N LEU A 263 -46.80 -48.24 14.20
CA LEU A 263 -47.19 -49.44 13.44
C LEU A 263 -46.85 -50.75 14.16
N LEU A 264 -45.73 -50.77 14.90
CA LEU A 264 -45.31 -51.93 15.71
C LEU A 264 -46.13 -52.09 17.00
N SER A 265 -46.89 -51.07 17.41
CA SER A 265 -47.79 -51.14 18.58
C SER A 265 -49.13 -51.81 18.22
N ARG A 266 -49.81 -52.45 19.18
CA ARG A 266 -50.90 -53.39 18.89
C ARG A 266 -52.24 -52.69 18.59
N SER A 267 -52.92 -53.16 17.54
CA SER A 267 -54.28 -52.82 17.07
C SER A 267 -54.53 -51.36 16.68
N LEU A 268 -54.00 -50.96 15.53
CA LEU A 268 -54.43 -49.76 14.81
C LEU A 268 -55.63 -50.08 13.89
N ALA A 269 -56.50 -49.09 13.68
CA ALA A 269 -57.52 -49.20 12.65
C ALA A 269 -56.85 -49.18 11.25
N PRO A 270 -57.36 -49.90 10.24
CA PRO A 270 -56.76 -49.97 8.90
C PRO A 270 -56.53 -48.60 8.22
N ALA A 271 -57.33 -47.60 8.56
CA ALA A 271 -57.15 -46.24 8.08
C ALA A 271 -55.90 -45.55 8.67
N HIS A 272 -55.65 -45.71 9.97
CA HIS A 272 -54.47 -45.15 10.64
C HIS A 272 -53.19 -45.90 10.22
N GLU A 273 -53.29 -47.20 9.97
CA GLU A 273 -52.17 -47.99 9.44
C GLU A 273 -51.71 -47.46 8.07
N ARG A 274 -52.66 -47.19 7.15
CA ARG A 274 -52.36 -46.60 5.85
C ARG A 274 -51.78 -45.20 5.94
N GLU A 275 -52.27 -44.37 6.86
CA GLU A 275 -51.73 -43.03 7.09
C GLU A 275 -50.27 -43.08 7.55
N LEU A 276 -49.94 -43.95 8.52
CA LEU A 276 -48.56 -44.11 9.00
C LEU A 276 -47.63 -44.67 7.92
N ILE A 277 -48.11 -45.56 7.06
CA ILE A 277 -47.36 -46.05 5.90
C ILE A 277 -47.09 -44.91 4.91
N SER A 278 -48.09 -44.06 4.63
CA SER A 278 -47.92 -42.87 3.77
C SER A 278 -46.86 -41.91 4.31
N ILE A 279 -46.88 -41.65 5.62
CA ILE A 279 -45.87 -40.79 6.27
C ILE A 279 -44.46 -41.35 6.11
N ILE A 280 -44.29 -42.68 6.26
CA ILE A 280 -42.98 -43.32 6.07
C ILE A 280 -42.51 -43.19 4.62
N ASP A 281 -43.40 -43.41 3.65
CA ASP A 281 -43.09 -43.32 2.22
C ASP A 281 -42.68 -41.90 1.82
N GLU A 282 -43.48 -40.90 2.22
CA GLU A 282 -43.20 -39.48 1.95
C GLU A 282 -41.86 -39.01 2.56
N GLU A 283 -41.57 -39.39 3.80
CA GLU A 283 -40.31 -39.00 4.45
C GLU A 283 -39.10 -39.78 3.92
N ALA A 284 -39.29 -40.98 3.37
CA ALA A 284 -38.24 -41.75 2.68
C ALA A 284 -37.90 -41.13 1.31
N ASP A 285 -38.91 -40.70 0.55
CA ASP A 285 -38.74 -39.93 -0.68
C ASP A 285 -38.01 -38.61 -0.40
N ARG A 286 -38.39 -37.94 0.69
CA ARG A 286 -37.73 -36.71 1.15
C ARG A 286 -36.26 -36.94 1.50
N LEU A 287 -35.92 -38.02 2.23
CA LEU A 287 -34.53 -38.38 2.50
C LEU A 287 -33.73 -38.63 1.22
N THR A 288 -34.34 -39.30 0.23
CA THR A 288 -33.71 -39.57 -1.06
C THR A 288 -33.38 -38.28 -1.79
N ALA A 289 -34.29 -37.29 -1.77
CA ALA A 289 -34.05 -35.97 -2.32
C ALA A 289 -32.88 -35.25 -1.60
N LEU A 290 -32.88 -35.23 -0.26
CA LEU A 290 -31.83 -34.59 0.54
C LEU A 290 -30.44 -35.22 0.32
N VAL A 291 -30.35 -36.55 0.21
CA VAL A 291 -29.08 -37.24 -0.09
C VAL A 291 -28.58 -36.88 -1.49
N THR A 292 -29.48 -36.80 -2.46
CA THR A 292 -29.13 -36.40 -3.83
C THR A 292 -28.57 -34.97 -3.86
N GLU A 293 -29.19 -34.05 -3.12
CA GLU A 293 -28.72 -32.67 -2.98
C GLU A 293 -27.37 -32.59 -2.27
N ALA A 294 -27.17 -33.32 -1.18
CA ALA A 294 -25.88 -33.37 -0.46
C ALA A 294 -24.73 -33.88 -1.34
N ILE A 295 -24.96 -34.90 -2.17
CA ILE A 295 -23.96 -35.41 -3.13
C ILE A 295 -23.61 -34.34 -4.18
N GLN A 296 -24.59 -33.57 -4.64
CA GLN A 296 -24.37 -32.51 -5.61
C GLN A 296 -23.53 -31.36 -5.02
N ILE A 297 -23.88 -30.90 -3.81
CA ILE A 297 -23.11 -29.88 -3.08
C ILE A 297 -21.67 -30.35 -2.86
N SER A 298 -21.48 -31.61 -2.42
CA SER A 298 -20.15 -32.19 -2.21
C SER A 298 -19.29 -32.24 -3.49
N ARG A 299 -19.91 -32.55 -4.64
CA ARG A 299 -19.21 -32.53 -5.93
C ARG A 299 -18.76 -31.13 -6.32
N ILE A 300 -19.61 -30.12 -6.09
CA ILE A 300 -19.34 -28.70 -6.36
C ILE A 300 -18.18 -28.20 -5.49
N GLU A 301 -18.22 -28.45 -4.17
CA GLU A 301 -17.16 -28.02 -3.24
C GLU A 301 -15.79 -28.65 -3.54
N ALA A 302 -15.77 -29.91 -3.97
CA ALA A 302 -14.51 -30.59 -4.28
C ALA A 302 -13.81 -30.02 -5.54
N GLY A 303 -14.43 -29.06 -6.26
CA GLY A 303 -13.96 -28.59 -7.56
C GLY A 303 -13.93 -29.69 -8.63
N LYS A 304 -14.59 -30.82 -8.36
CA LYS A 304 -14.59 -32.02 -9.21
C LYS A 304 -15.72 -32.04 -10.23
N VAL A 305 -16.53 -30.98 -10.30
CA VAL A 305 -17.55 -30.84 -11.35
C VAL A 305 -16.86 -30.54 -12.66
N LYS A 306 -16.57 -31.60 -13.43
CA LYS A 306 -16.25 -31.45 -14.85
C LYS A 306 -17.54 -31.09 -15.58
N LEU A 307 -17.63 -29.84 -16.04
CA LEU A 307 -18.75 -29.37 -16.86
C LEU A 307 -18.60 -29.94 -18.27
N ASN A 308 -19.55 -30.77 -18.68
CA ASN A 308 -19.63 -31.28 -20.05
C ASN A 308 -20.41 -30.27 -20.89
N LYS A 309 -19.76 -29.15 -21.20
CA LYS A 309 -20.43 -28.06 -21.93
C LYS A 309 -20.67 -28.44 -23.39
N ALA A 310 -21.89 -28.29 -23.86
CA ALA A 310 -22.29 -28.47 -25.24
C ALA A 310 -23.21 -27.32 -25.69
N PRO A 311 -23.20 -26.92 -26.98
CA PRO A 311 -24.19 -25.99 -27.52
C PRO A 311 -25.60 -26.52 -27.29
N THR A 312 -26.39 -25.81 -26.47
CA THR A 312 -27.73 -26.23 -26.05
C THR A 312 -28.72 -25.10 -26.26
N TYR A 313 -29.87 -25.40 -26.86
CA TYR A 313 -30.98 -24.46 -26.98
C TYR A 313 -31.80 -24.45 -25.69
N LEU A 314 -31.97 -23.28 -25.06
CA LEU A 314 -32.73 -23.15 -23.82
C LEU A 314 -34.20 -23.54 -23.97
N SER A 315 -34.77 -23.39 -25.18
CA SER A 315 -36.12 -23.88 -25.50
C SER A 315 -36.27 -25.38 -25.25
N ASP A 316 -35.26 -26.16 -25.61
CA ASP A 316 -35.30 -27.62 -25.48
C ASP A 316 -35.20 -28.03 -24.02
N VAL A 317 -34.37 -27.33 -23.24
CA VAL A 317 -34.24 -27.50 -21.78
C VAL A 317 -35.58 -27.22 -21.09
N VAL A 318 -36.20 -26.07 -21.38
CA VAL A 318 -37.48 -25.67 -20.79
C VAL A 318 -38.58 -26.67 -21.13
N ASN A 319 -38.70 -27.07 -22.39
CA ASN A 319 -39.70 -28.04 -22.84
C ASN A 319 -39.47 -29.43 -22.23
N SER A 320 -38.22 -29.88 -22.15
CA SER A 320 -37.85 -31.16 -21.51
C SER A 320 -38.28 -31.20 -20.05
N VAL A 321 -37.92 -30.18 -19.28
CA VAL A 321 -38.24 -30.10 -17.84
C VAL A 321 -39.74 -29.99 -17.59
N LEU A 322 -40.44 -29.12 -18.32
CA LEU A 322 -41.91 -28.99 -18.18
C LEU A 322 -42.64 -30.29 -18.57
N GLY A 323 -42.14 -31.00 -19.60
CA GLY A 323 -42.67 -32.31 -19.98
C GLY A 323 -42.52 -33.36 -18.88
N GLN A 324 -41.38 -33.39 -18.20
CA GLN A 324 -41.13 -34.29 -17.06
C GLN A 324 -41.96 -33.93 -15.82
N MET A 325 -42.27 -32.65 -15.61
CA MET A 325 -43.03 -32.18 -14.45
C MET A 325 -44.56 -32.15 -14.66
N LYS A 326 -45.07 -32.65 -15.80
CA LYS A 326 -46.48 -32.55 -16.18
C LYS A 326 -47.48 -33.05 -15.12
N LEU A 327 -47.17 -34.14 -14.41
CA LEU A 327 -48.01 -34.65 -13.32
C LEU A 327 -48.00 -33.75 -12.08
N ARG A 328 -46.86 -33.12 -11.74
CA ARG A 328 -46.73 -32.26 -10.56
C ARG A 328 -47.28 -30.85 -10.78
N LEU A 329 -47.53 -30.48 -12.03
CA LEU A 329 -48.08 -29.18 -12.39
C LEU A 329 -49.58 -29.09 -12.09
N GLU A 330 -50.30 -30.21 -11.88
CA GLU A 330 -51.72 -30.27 -11.45
C GLU A 330 -52.62 -29.20 -12.13
N ASP A 331 -52.54 -29.09 -13.45
CA ASP A 331 -53.28 -28.12 -14.28
C ASP A 331 -53.02 -26.62 -13.98
N ARG A 332 -51.95 -26.28 -13.25
CA ARG A 332 -51.54 -24.88 -13.09
C ARG A 332 -51.10 -24.28 -14.43
N PRO A 333 -51.55 -23.06 -14.76
CA PRO A 333 -51.16 -22.39 -16.00
C PRO A 333 -49.67 -22.00 -15.96
N VAL A 334 -48.88 -22.59 -16.85
CA VAL A 334 -47.48 -22.20 -17.09
C VAL A 334 -47.42 -21.35 -18.36
N GLN A 335 -47.01 -20.10 -18.24
CA GLN A 335 -46.82 -19.20 -19.39
C GLN A 335 -45.35 -19.19 -19.80
N VAL A 336 -45.05 -19.71 -20.99
CA VAL A 336 -43.68 -19.75 -21.52
C VAL A 336 -43.57 -18.73 -22.66
N SER A 337 -42.74 -17.71 -22.48
CA SER A 337 -42.45 -16.68 -23.48
C SER A 337 -40.94 -16.59 -23.71
N LEU A 338 -40.44 -17.44 -24.61
CA LEU A 338 -39.03 -17.48 -25.00
C LEU A 338 -38.85 -16.78 -26.35
N ASP A 339 -37.81 -15.96 -26.47
CA ASP A 339 -37.43 -15.33 -27.75
C ASP A 339 -36.95 -16.42 -28.74
N PRO A 340 -37.64 -16.61 -29.88
CA PRO A 340 -37.28 -17.65 -30.85
C PRO A 340 -35.92 -17.40 -31.54
N THR A 341 -35.33 -16.22 -31.38
CA THR A 341 -34.00 -15.87 -31.93
C THR A 341 -32.85 -16.13 -30.95
N LEU A 342 -33.11 -16.79 -29.81
CA LEU A 342 -32.08 -17.13 -28.83
C LEU A 342 -31.00 -18.04 -29.43
N PRO A 343 -29.72 -17.66 -29.38
CA PRO A 343 -28.64 -18.51 -29.82
C PRO A 343 -28.46 -19.70 -28.87
N ALA A 344 -27.88 -20.79 -29.38
CA ALA A 344 -27.44 -21.89 -28.52
C ALA A 344 -26.39 -21.39 -27.52
N VAL A 345 -26.54 -21.78 -26.26
CA VAL A 345 -25.61 -21.42 -25.18
C VAL A 345 -24.72 -22.61 -24.83
N LEU A 346 -23.46 -22.33 -24.50
CA LEU A 346 -22.48 -23.36 -24.17
C LEU A 346 -22.60 -23.75 -22.68
N VAL A 347 -23.45 -24.73 -22.38
CA VAL A 347 -23.80 -25.15 -21.01
C VAL A 347 -23.76 -26.68 -20.88
N ASP A 348 -23.68 -27.15 -19.64
CA ASP A 348 -23.88 -28.57 -19.33
C ASP A 348 -25.40 -28.84 -19.26
N ARG A 349 -25.89 -29.69 -20.16
CA ARG A 349 -27.33 -29.93 -20.34
C ARG A 349 -27.98 -30.51 -19.08
N ASP A 350 -27.33 -31.45 -18.42
CA ASP A 350 -27.92 -32.15 -17.28
C ASP A 350 -28.01 -31.21 -16.07
N LEU A 351 -26.98 -30.38 -15.86
CA LEU A 351 -26.96 -29.40 -14.78
C LEU A 351 -27.95 -28.25 -14.99
N ILE A 352 -28.12 -27.77 -16.23
CA ILE A 352 -29.10 -26.70 -16.49
C ILE A 352 -30.54 -27.22 -16.40
N GLU A 353 -30.82 -28.45 -16.86
CA GLU A 353 -32.14 -29.09 -16.68
C GLU A 353 -32.46 -29.27 -15.19
N LEU A 354 -31.47 -29.70 -14.40
CA LEU A 354 -31.60 -29.82 -12.94
C LEU A 354 -31.87 -28.48 -12.26
N ALA A 355 -31.07 -27.45 -12.55
CA ALA A 355 -31.23 -26.12 -11.97
C ALA A 355 -32.60 -25.54 -12.30
N PHE A 356 -33.03 -25.68 -13.57
CA PHE A 356 -34.34 -25.22 -14.01
C PHE A 356 -35.47 -25.98 -13.32
N ARG A 357 -35.35 -27.30 -13.17
CA ARG A 357 -36.31 -28.12 -12.40
C ARG A 357 -36.41 -27.63 -10.96
N GLN A 358 -35.31 -27.33 -10.28
CA GLN A 358 -35.33 -26.82 -8.91
C GLN A 358 -36.04 -25.46 -8.80
N LEU A 359 -35.82 -24.55 -9.75
CA LEU A 359 -36.50 -23.26 -9.77
C LEU A 359 -38.02 -23.41 -9.95
N VAL A 360 -38.43 -24.29 -10.87
CA VAL A 360 -39.86 -24.57 -11.09
C VAL A 360 -40.47 -25.26 -9.87
N ASP A 361 -39.79 -26.23 -9.26
CA ASP A 361 -40.27 -26.91 -8.05
C ASP A 361 -40.43 -25.93 -6.87
N ASN A 362 -39.47 -25.02 -6.69
CA ASN A 362 -39.58 -23.93 -5.71
C ASN A 362 -40.76 -23.00 -6.01
N ALA A 363 -40.94 -22.60 -7.27
CA ALA A 363 -42.08 -21.78 -7.66
C ALA A 363 -43.40 -22.47 -7.32
N LEU A 364 -43.54 -23.77 -7.57
CA LEU A 364 -44.76 -24.53 -7.26
C LEU A 364 -45.01 -24.67 -5.75
N LYS A 365 -43.97 -24.92 -4.96
CA LYS A 365 -44.06 -25.09 -3.50
C LYS A 365 -44.45 -23.79 -2.77
N TYR A 366 -43.91 -22.65 -3.19
CA TYR A 366 -44.03 -21.40 -2.44
C TYR A 366 -45.06 -20.41 -3.03
N SER A 367 -45.66 -20.70 -4.18
CA SER A 367 -46.74 -19.87 -4.75
C SER A 367 -48.12 -20.38 -4.37
N GLN A 368 -49.07 -19.45 -4.21
CA GLN A 368 -50.46 -19.75 -3.88
C GLN A 368 -51.09 -20.69 -4.92
N GLN A 369 -51.97 -21.59 -4.45
CA GLN A 369 -52.65 -22.55 -5.31
C GLN A 369 -53.45 -21.84 -6.41
N GLY A 370 -53.29 -22.28 -7.67
CA GLY A 370 -53.95 -21.70 -8.84
C GLY A 370 -53.26 -20.48 -9.47
N THR A 371 -52.15 -19.99 -8.91
CA THR A 371 -51.36 -18.91 -9.54
C THR A 371 -50.48 -19.42 -10.68
N SER A 372 -50.34 -18.60 -11.72
CA SER A 372 -49.55 -18.95 -12.91
C SER A 372 -48.05 -18.80 -12.69
N VAL A 373 -47.26 -19.73 -13.23
CA VAL A 373 -45.80 -19.63 -13.29
C VAL A 373 -45.40 -19.11 -14.67
N SER A 374 -44.68 -17.98 -14.74
CA SER A 374 -44.22 -17.39 -16.00
C SER A 374 -42.71 -17.60 -16.20
N ILE A 375 -42.32 -18.11 -17.37
CA ILE A 375 -40.93 -18.28 -17.79
C ILE A 375 -40.68 -17.34 -18.97
N GLN A 376 -39.75 -16.40 -18.82
CA GLN A 376 -39.46 -15.38 -19.82
C GLN A 376 -37.95 -15.22 -20.04
N THR A 377 -37.57 -14.82 -21.25
CA THR A 377 -36.19 -14.43 -21.58
C THR A 377 -36.13 -12.94 -21.87
N SER A 378 -35.26 -12.21 -21.17
CA SER A 378 -34.94 -10.81 -21.45
C SER A 378 -33.54 -10.70 -22.03
N ARG A 379 -33.36 -9.85 -23.04
CA ARG A 379 -32.04 -9.51 -23.59
C ARG A 379 -31.31 -8.47 -22.76
#